data_AF-A0A969MXU9-F1
#
_entry.id   AF-A0A969MXU9-F1
#
_cell.length_a   1.000
_cell.length_b   1.000
_cell.length_c   1.000
_cell.angle_alpha   90.00
_cell.angle_beta   90.00
_cell.angle_gamma   90.00
#
_symmetry.space_group_name_H-M   'P 1'
#
loop_
_entity.id
_entity.type
_entity.pdbx_description
1 polymer ?
#
loop_
_entity_poly.entity_id
_entity_poly.type
_entity_poly.pdbx_seq_one_letter_code
_entity_poly.pdbx_strand_id
1 'polypeptide(L)'
;MNICFSAVQSIDLAVPEQSIPIQYYLRQPQRLIQALIDPRQVETLGNEHFRFKMRPLSFLSLSLQPTVDLRIWADADGVIHLESVNCEIRGIEYINQRFKLQLVGQLAPLQISSKTYLKGQANLQVQVDLPPPLALTPRPLLEATGNGLLRSVLLTIKQRLAYQLLADYCAWVAIQRREQIEIGPNGSSALLNPTGQ
;
A
#
# COMPACT_ATOMS: atom_id res chain seq x y z
N MET A 1 -29.86 5.73 -9.52
CA MET A 1 -29.41 6.97 -8.89
C MET A 1 -27.91 6.86 -8.75
N ASN A 2 -27.16 7.74 -9.42
CA ASN A 2 -25.71 7.77 -9.30
C ASN A 2 -25.33 8.55 -8.04
N ILE A 3 -24.48 7.96 -7.20
CA ILE A 3 -23.96 8.60 -6.00
C ILE A 3 -22.45 8.56 -6.01
N CYS A 4 -21.84 9.62 -5.49
CA CYS A 4 -20.40 9.76 -5.38
C CYS A 4 -20.02 9.81 -3.90
N PHE A 5 -19.09 8.95 -3.50
CA PHE A 5 -18.46 8.96 -2.19
C PHE A 5 -17.00 9.39 -2.35
N SER A 6 -16.48 10.12 -1.38
CA SER A 6 -15.08 10.52 -1.37
C SER A 6 -14.48 10.57 0.03
N ALA A 7 -13.19 10.27 0.10
CA ALA A 7 -12.38 10.44 1.28
C ALA A 7 -10.96 10.85 0.88
N VAL A 8 -10.33 11.62 1.76
CA VAL A 8 -8.92 12.03 1.64
C VAL A 8 -8.25 11.72 2.96
N GLN A 9 -7.03 11.22 2.89
CA GLN A 9 -6.22 10.96 4.07
C GLN A 9 -4.78 11.38 3.82
N SER A 10 -4.29 12.29 4.67
CA SER A 10 -2.88 12.67 4.70
C SER A 10 -2.14 11.92 5.80
N ILE A 11 -0.85 11.71 5.56
CA ILE A 11 0.07 11.06 6.47
C ILE A 11 1.34 11.90 6.63
N ASP A 12 1.84 11.94 7.86
CA ASP A 12 3.09 12.58 8.25
C ASP A 12 3.71 11.68 9.32
N LEU A 13 4.78 10.95 8.95
CA LEU A 13 5.45 9.99 9.83
C LEU A 13 6.89 10.41 10.03
N ALA A 14 7.34 10.50 11.29
CA ALA A 14 8.75 10.58 11.58
C ALA A 14 9.41 9.24 11.25
N VAL A 15 10.50 9.27 10.48
CA VAL A 15 11.27 8.08 10.11
C VAL A 15 12.38 7.88 11.15
N PRO A 16 12.53 6.68 11.72
CA PRO A 16 13.66 6.37 12.60
C PRO A 16 14.98 6.55 11.86
N GLU A 17 15.96 7.17 12.53
CA GLU A 17 17.31 7.28 12.00
C GLU A 17 17.95 5.89 11.90
N GLN A 18 18.52 5.61 10.73
CA GLN A 18 19.15 4.33 10.39
C GLN A 18 20.40 4.59 9.55
N SER A 19 21.31 3.61 9.49
CA SER A 19 22.55 3.73 8.72
C SER A 19 22.34 3.79 7.21
N ILE A 20 21.21 3.26 6.71
CA ILE A 20 20.83 3.32 5.31
C ILE A 20 19.59 4.21 5.20
N PRO A 21 19.59 5.29 4.39
CA PRO A 21 18.44 6.17 4.23
C PRO A 21 17.20 5.44 3.69
N ILE A 22 16.01 5.83 4.17
CA ILE A 22 14.73 5.23 3.77
C ILE A 22 14.45 5.33 2.27
N GLN A 23 15.03 6.30 1.56
CA GLN A 23 14.91 6.45 0.11
C GLN A 23 15.34 5.17 -0.64
N TYR A 24 16.40 4.49 -0.16
CA TYR A 24 16.85 3.23 -0.76
C TYR A 24 15.86 2.09 -0.58
N TYR A 25 15.19 2.07 0.57
CA TYR A 25 14.11 1.13 0.85
C TYR A 25 12.90 1.39 -0.06
N LEU A 26 12.50 2.65 -0.22
CA LEU A 26 11.32 3.04 -1.01
C LEU A 26 11.47 2.80 -2.51
N ARG A 27 12.71 2.77 -3.04
CA ARG A 27 13.01 2.40 -4.43
C ARG A 27 12.67 0.94 -4.79
N GLN A 28 12.22 0.13 -3.84
CA GLN A 28 11.75 -1.24 -4.07
C GLN A 28 10.24 -1.36 -3.80
N PRO A 29 9.37 -1.01 -4.79
CA PRO A 29 7.91 -1.01 -4.60
C PRO A 29 7.34 -2.36 -4.12
N GLN A 30 7.93 -3.47 -4.58
CA GLN A 30 7.52 -4.81 -4.16
C GLN A 30 7.69 -5.02 -2.65
N ARG A 31 8.76 -4.49 -2.06
CA ARG A 31 9.02 -4.57 -0.62
C ARG A 31 7.98 -3.78 0.16
N LEU A 32 7.63 -2.58 -0.31
CA LEU A 32 6.56 -1.78 0.30
C LEU A 32 5.24 -2.57 0.31
N ILE A 33 4.92 -3.26 -0.78
CA ILE A 33 3.70 -4.07 -0.84
C ILE A 33 3.73 -5.23 0.15
N GLN A 34 4.84 -5.96 0.21
CA GLN A 34 5.03 -7.07 1.14
C GLN A 34 4.98 -6.62 2.60
N ALA A 35 5.48 -5.41 2.91
CA ALA A 35 5.44 -4.84 4.25
C ALA A 35 4.01 -4.42 4.67
N LEU A 36 3.18 -3.97 3.73
CA LEU A 36 1.88 -3.39 4.06
C LEU A 36 0.72 -4.38 3.99
N ILE A 37 0.86 -5.46 3.23
CA ILE A 37 -0.27 -6.29 2.80
C ILE A 37 0.03 -7.76 3.05
N ASP A 38 -0.97 -8.46 3.60
CA ASP A 38 -0.90 -9.90 3.79
C ASP A 38 -0.62 -10.58 2.43
N PRO A 39 0.43 -11.42 2.31
CA PRO A 39 0.75 -12.13 1.07
C PRO A 39 -0.42 -12.92 0.47
N ARG A 40 -1.39 -13.34 1.29
CA ARG A 40 -2.61 -14.05 0.84
C ARG A 40 -3.63 -13.14 0.17
N GLN A 41 -3.46 -11.82 0.30
CA GLN A 41 -4.36 -10.79 -0.22
C GLN A 41 -3.77 -10.06 -1.43
N VAL A 42 -2.54 -10.36 -1.83
CA VAL A 42 -1.86 -9.71 -2.96
C VAL A 42 -1.36 -10.71 -3.99
N GLU A 43 -1.57 -10.37 -5.25
CA GLU A 43 -1.02 -11.05 -6.41
C GLU A 43 -0.23 -10.03 -7.24
N THR A 44 0.98 -10.38 -7.67
CA THR A 44 1.78 -9.51 -8.56
C THR A 44 1.39 -9.82 -10.00
N LEU A 45 0.82 -8.84 -10.71
CA LEU A 45 0.37 -8.99 -12.10
C LEU A 45 1.47 -8.65 -13.11
N GLY A 46 2.48 -7.89 -12.70
CA GLY A 46 3.61 -7.49 -13.53
C GLY A 46 4.45 -6.42 -12.86
N ASN A 47 5.31 -5.74 -13.63
CA ASN A 47 6.07 -4.60 -13.11
C ASN A 47 5.10 -3.53 -12.63
N GLU A 48 5.25 -3.11 -11.38
CA GLU A 48 4.45 -2.05 -10.73
C GLU A 48 2.95 -2.39 -10.57
N HIS A 49 2.45 -3.52 -11.08
CA HIS A 49 1.02 -3.84 -11.07
C HIS A 49 0.70 -4.98 -10.11
N PHE A 50 -0.29 -4.74 -9.26
CA PHE A 50 -0.65 -5.64 -8.16
C PHE A 50 -2.16 -5.74 -8.03
N ARG A 51 -2.65 -6.95 -7.76
CA ARG A 51 -4.06 -7.22 -7.47
C ARG A 51 -4.26 -7.46 -5.99
N PHE A 52 -5.18 -6.72 -5.40
CA PHE A 52 -5.49 -6.76 -3.98
C PHE A 52 -6.89 -7.28 -3.73
N LYS A 53 -6.97 -8.43 -3.06
CA LYS A 53 -8.25 -8.95 -2.56
C LYS A 53 -8.50 -8.40 -1.16
N MET A 54 -9.47 -7.51 -1.05
CA MET A 54 -9.81 -6.91 0.23
C MET A 54 -10.57 -7.90 1.13
N ARG A 55 -10.50 -7.65 2.44
CA ARG A 55 -11.43 -8.26 3.40
C ARG A 55 -12.85 -7.71 3.13
N PRO A 56 -13.91 -8.49 3.44
CA PRO A 56 -15.28 -7.99 3.35
C PRO A 56 -15.47 -6.70 4.12
N LEU A 57 -16.19 -5.76 3.51
CA LEU A 57 -16.53 -4.44 4.02
C LEU A 57 -18.04 -4.36 4.18
N SER A 58 -18.51 -3.84 5.31
CA SER A 58 -19.95 -3.62 5.52
C SER A 58 -20.35 -2.23 5.03
N PHE A 59 -21.38 -2.17 4.20
CA PHE A 59 -22.01 -0.94 3.73
C PHE A 59 -23.53 -1.04 3.89
N LEU A 60 -24.06 -0.42 4.96
CA LEU A 60 -25.46 -0.61 5.38
C LEU A 60 -25.79 -2.10 5.53
N SER A 61 -26.77 -2.61 4.78
CA SER A 61 -27.15 -4.03 4.75
C SER A 61 -26.33 -4.88 3.78
N LEU A 62 -25.39 -4.28 3.04
CA LEU A 62 -24.57 -4.98 2.05
C LEU A 62 -23.22 -5.38 2.63
N SER A 63 -22.73 -6.56 2.24
CA SER A 63 -21.35 -6.99 2.43
C SER A 63 -20.64 -6.94 1.09
N LEU A 64 -19.59 -6.13 0.99
CA LEU A 64 -18.85 -5.88 -0.24
C LEU A 64 -17.45 -6.48 -0.12
N GLN A 65 -17.00 -7.21 -1.12
CA GLN A 65 -15.61 -7.68 -1.17
C GLN A 65 -14.93 -7.22 -2.48
N PRO A 66 -14.28 -6.04 -2.45
CA PRO A 66 -13.55 -5.54 -3.60
C PRO A 66 -12.28 -6.36 -3.89
N THR A 67 -12.00 -6.50 -5.18
CA THR A 67 -10.68 -6.88 -5.73
C THR A 67 -10.20 -5.71 -6.55
N VAL A 68 -9.07 -5.12 -6.18
CA VAL A 68 -8.56 -3.86 -6.76
C VAL A 68 -7.22 -4.12 -7.42
N ASP A 69 -7.08 -3.72 -8.68
CA ASP A 69 -5.79 -3.67 -9.35
C ASP A 69 -5.19 -2.28 -9.16
N LEU A 70 -3.99 -2.23 -8.61
CA LEU A 70 -3.25 -0.99 -8.37
C LEU A 70 -1.96 -1.00 -9.18
N ARG A 71 -1.56 0.19 -9.62
CA ARG A 71 -0.21 0.46 -10.09
C ARG A 71 0.53 1.25 -9.03
N ILE A 72 1.74 0.80 -8.68
CA ILE A 72 2.60 1.37 -7.64
C ILE A 72 4.02 1.39 -8.15
N TRP A 73 4.59 2.59 -8.20
CA TRP A 73 5.95 2.82 -8.68
C TRP A 73 6.68 3.81 -7.78
N ALA A 74 8.00 3.82 -7.90
CA ALA A 74 8.86 4.73 -7.15
C ALA A 74 9.77 5.49 -8.10
N ASP A 75 9.88 6.79 -7.88
CA ASP A 75 10.83 7.65 -8.58
C ASP A 75 12.24 7.46 -7.99
N ALA A 76 13.25 7.96 -8.71
CA ALA A 76 14.64 7.85 -8.30
C ALA A 76 14.95 8.53 -6.96
N ASP A 77 14.17 9.53 -6.55
CA ASP A 77 14.28 10.22 -5.26
C ASP A 77 13.56 9.49 -4.11
N GLY A 78 12.91 8.36 -4.39
CA GLY A 78 12.19 7.56 -3.41
C GLY A 78 10.75 8.03 -3.17
N VAL A 79 10.22 8.92 -4.03
CA VAL A 79 8.80 9.26 -4.04
C VAL A 79 8.00 8.09 -4.61
N ILE A 80 7.00 7.65 -3.86
CA ILE A 80 6.13 6.54 -4.23
C ILE A 80 4.80 7.09 -4.72
N HIS A 81 4.34 6.55 -5.83
CA HIS A 81 3.04 6.85 -6.42
C HIS A 81 2.15 5.62 -6.39
N LEU A 82 0.86 5.86 -6.28
CA LEU A 82 -0.18 4.83 -6.22
C LEU A 82 -1.38 5.29 -7.06
N GLU A 83 -1.87 4.43 -7.94
CA GLU A 83 -3.15 4.62 -8.58
C GLU A 83 -3.93 3.31 -8.74
N SER A 84 -5.26 3.38 -8.70
CA SER A 84 -6.11 2.25 -9.10
C SER A 84 -6.25 2.16 -10.60
N VAL A 85 -6.03 0.97 -11.14
CA VAL A 85 -6.17 0.64 -12.56
C VAL A 85 -7.54 0.01 -12.84
N ASN A 86 -7.97 -0.89 -11.95
CA ASN A 86 -9.26 -1.57 -12.08
C ASN A 86 -9.82 -1.92 -10.69
N CYS A 87 -11.13 -2.13 -10.59
CA CYS A 87 -11.75 -2.62 -9.38
C CYS A 87 -13.03 -3.40 -9.69
N GLU A 88 -13.19 -4.54 -9.04
CA GLU A 88 -14.36 -5.41 -9.15
C GLU A 88 -14.90 -5.74 -7.75
N ILE A 89 -16.22 -5.81 -7.61
CA ILE A 89 -16.90 -6.29 -6.41
C ILE A 89 -17.41 -7.71 -6.69
N ARG A 90 -16.85 -8.70 -6.00
CA ARG A 90 -17.26 -10.10 -6.18
C ARG A 90 -18.63 -10.34 -5.55
N GLY A 91 -19.46 -11.15 -6.21
CA GLY A 91 -20.76 -11.58 -5.70
C GLY A 91 -21.93 -10.62 -5.96
N ILE A 92 -21.69 -9.47 -6.60
CA ILE A 92 -22.75 -8.53 -7.01
C ILE A 92 -22.51 -8.07 -8.45
N GLU A 93 -22.81 -8.93 -9.42
CA GLU A 93 -22.57 -8.67 -10.85
C GLU A 93 -23.21 -7.37 -11.35
N TYR A 94 -24.40 -7.03 -10.82
CA TYR A 94 -25.12 -5.79 -11.13
C TYR A 94 -24.29 -4.53 -10.83
N ILE A 95 -23.45 -4.54 -9.78
CA ILE A 95 -22.68 -3.37 -9.35
C ILE A 95 -21.47 -3.15 -10.27
N ASN A 96 -20.84 -4.20 -10.79
CA ASN A 96 -19.57 -4.08 -11.54
C ASN A 96 -19.68 -3.22 -12.81
N GLN A 97 -20.84 -3.19 -13.47
CA GLN A 97 -21.05 -2.34 -14.65
C GLN A 97 -21.40 -0.88 -14.30
N ARG A 98 -21.69 -0.62 -13.03
CA ARG A 98 -22.22 0.66 -12.53
C ARG A 98 -21.42 1.16 -11.34
N PHE A 99 -20.16 0.75 -11.24
CA PHE A 99 -19.25 1.06 -10.17
C PHE A 99 -17.93 1.51 -10.76
N LYS A 100 -17.40 2.61 -10.23
CA LYS A 100 -16.06 3.10 -10.55
C LYS A 100 -15.37 3.46 -9.24
N LEU A 101 -14.17 2.95 -9.05
CA LEU A 101 -13.28 3.32 -7.97
C LEU A 101 -12.08 4.05 -8.55
N GLN A 102 -11.73 5.16 -7.93
CA GLN A 102 -10.50 5.89 -8.21
C GLN A 102 -9.75 6.11 -6.90
N LEU A 103 -8.60 5.47 -6.77
CA LEU A 103 -7.63 5.70 -5.73
C LEU A 103 -6.40 6.33 -6.38
N VAL A 104 -5.95 7.47 -5.85
CA VAL A 104 -4.68 8.09 -6.25
C VAL A 104 -3.97 8.56 -5.00
N GLY A 105 -2.67 8.34 -4.90
CA GLY A 105 -1.89 8.82 -3.78
C GLY A 105 -0.40 8.92 -4.04
N GLN A 106 0.26 9.64 -3.16
CA GLN A 106 1.70 9.86 -3.19
C GLN A 106 2.27 9.80 -1.77
N LEU A 107 3.48 9.26 -1.63
CA LEU A 107 4.25 9.23 -0.39
C LEU A 107 5.71 9.61 -0.68
N ALA A 108 6.20 10.67 -0.06
CA ALA A 108 7.51 11.25 -0.32
C ALA A 108 8.36 11.34 0.97
N PRO A 109 9.64 10.98 0.92
CA PRO A 109 10.59 11.30 1.98
C PRO A 109 10.96 12.79 1.94
N LEU A 110 10.86 13.46 3.07
CA LEU A 110 11.18 14.88 3.23
C LEU A 110 12.11 15.09 4.43
N GLN A 111 13.20 15.83 4.24
CA GLN A 111 14.11 16.17 5.31
C GLN A 111 13.71 17.52 5.94
N ILE A 112 13.44 17.54 7.24
CA ILE A 112 13.07 18.73 8.02
C ILE A 112 13.96 18.76 9.26
N SER A 113 14.77 19.83 9.42
CA SER A 113 15.61 20.04 10.60
C SER A 113 16.44 18.81 10.98
N SER A 114 17.15 18.24 10.00
CA SER A 114 17.99 17.04 10.10
C SER A 114 17.26 15.72 10.37
N LYS A 115 15.92 15.72 10.47
CA LYS A 115 15.10 14.51 10.58
C LYS A 115 14.40 14.20 9.27
N THR A 116 14.22 12.91 8.99
CA THR A 116 13.46 12.46 7.81
C THR A 116 12.03 12.19 8.20
N TYR A 117 11.10 12.68 7.39
CA TYR A 117 9.66 12.45 7.50
C TYR A 117 9.14 11.78 6.22
N LEU A 118 8.15 10.90 6.34
CA LEU A 118 7.35 10.46 5.19
C LEU A 118 6.05 11.25 5.18
N LYS A 119 5.87 12.05 4.13
CA LYS A 119 4.67 12.84 3.90
C LYS A 119 3.92 12.34 2.69
N GLY A 120 2.62 12.25 2.80
CA GLY A 120 1.81 11.76 1.69
C GLY A 120 0.34 12.06 1.84
N GLN A 121 -0.38 11.82 0.75
CA GLN A 121 -1.83 11.92 0.71
C GLN A 121 -2.37 10.85 -0.23
N ALA A 122 -3.52 10.30 0.13
CA ALA A 122 -4.32 9.46 -0.74
C ALA A 122 -5.75 10.04 -0.84
N ASN A 123 -6.28 10.02 -2.06
CA ASN A 123 -7.64 10.39 -2.39
C ASN A 123 -8.34 9.14 -2.91
N LEU A 124 -9.49 8.82 -2.32
CA LEU A 124 -10.33 7.69 -2.72
C LEU A 124 -11.71 8.20 -3.08
N GLN A 125 -12.14 7.94 -4.30
CA GLN A 125 -13.45 8.25 -4.81
C GLN A 125 -14.14 6.97 -5.30
N VAL A 126 -15.43 6.86 -5.03
CA VAL A 126 -16.28 5.82 -5.59
C VAL A 126 -17.52 6.44 -6.19
N GLN A 127 -17.81 6.09 -7.44
CA GLN A 127 -19.06 6.42 -8.11
C GLN A 127 -19.83 5.12 -8.30
N VAL A 128 -21.10 5.09 -7.90
CA VAL A 128 -21.91 3.87 -7.99
C VAL A 128 -23.37 4.16 -8.27
N ASP A 129 -24.02 3.28 -9.06
CA ASP A 129 -25.47 3.20 -9.06
C ASP A 129 -25.94 2.22 -7.98
N LEU A 130 -26.64 2.74 -6.99
CA LEU A 130 -27.08 1.94 -5.86
C LEU A 130 -28.06 0.84 -6.31
N PRO A 131 -27.93 -0.38 -5.75
CA PRO A 131 -28.85 -1.47 -6.04
C PRO A 131 -30.24 -1.21 -5.44
N PRO A 132 -31.30 -1.87 -5.96
CA PRO A 132 -32.68 -1.64 -5.52
C PRO A 132 -32.94 -1.69 -3.99
N PRO A 133 -32.28 -2.57 -3.20
CA PRO A 133 -32.46 -2.59 -1.75
C PRO A 133 -32.15 -1.27 -1.03
N LEU A 134 -31.34 -0.40 -1.64
CA LEU A 134 -30.97 0.91 -1.10
C LEU A 134 -31.77 2.07 -1.72
N ALA A 135 -32.75 1.79 -2.58
CA ALA A 135 -33.50 2.83 -3.30
C ALA A 135 -34.31 3.75 -2.38
N LEU A 136 -34.76 3.24 -1.23
CA LEU A 136 -35.51 4.00 -0.22
C LEU A 136 -34.63 4.60 0.87
N THR A 137 -33.31 4.36 0.84
CA THR A 137 -32.40 4.93 1.83
C THR A 137 -32.23 6.44 1.57
N PRO A 138 -32.40 7.31 2.58
CA PRO A 138 -32.19 8.73 2.42
C PRO A 138 -30.77 9.04 1.92
N ARG A 139 -30.66 9.90 0.91
CA ARG A 139 -29.37 10.30 0.32
C ARG A 139 -28.34 10.78 1.35
N PRO A 140 -28.68 11.61 2.36
CA PRO A 140 -27.70 12.05 3.36
C PRO A 140 -27.10 10.88 4.15
N LEU A 141 -27.91 9.85 4.45
CA LEU A 141 -27.42 8.66 5.14
C LEU A 141 -26.48 7.86 4.25
N LEU A 142 -26.82 7.68 2.97
CA LEU A 142 -25.96 7.01 1.99
C LEU A 142 -24.60 7.71 1.86
N GLU A 143 -24.59 9.04 1.71
CA GLU A 143 -23.37 9.83 1.60
C GLU A 143 -22.52 9.75 2.87
N ALA A 144 -23.15 9.89 4.04
CA ALA A 144 -22.45 9.79 5.33
C ALA A 144 -21.81 8.41 5.52
N THR A 145 -22.56 7.33 5.28
CA THR A 145 -22.05 5.96 5.41
C THR A 145 -20.98 5.65 4.36
N GLY A 146 -21.16 6.09 3.11
CA GLY A 146 -20.23 5.85 2.02
C GLY A 146 -18.90 6.56 2.24
N ASN A 147 -18.95 7.86 2.56
CA ASN A 147 -17.77 8.65 2.91
C ASN A 147 -17.06 8.08 4.16
N GLY A 148 -17.83 7.64 5.16
CA GLY A 148 -17.28 6.99 6.36
C GLY A 148 -16.55 5.68 6.05
N LEU A 149 -17.11 4.86 5.16
CA LEU A 149 -16.47 3.63 4.70
C LEU A 149 -15.15 3.93 3.96
N LEU A 150 -15.14 4.88 3.03
CA LEU A 150 -13.90 5.23 2.32
C LEU A 150 -12.83 5.78 3.28
N ARG A 151 -13.23 6.58 4.27
CA ARG A 151 -12.31 7.06 5.32
C ARG A 151 -11.71 5.91 6.13
N SER A 152 -12.49 4.89 6.49
CA SER A 152 -11.97 3.76 7.26
C SER A 152 -10.97 2.91 6.48
N VAL A 153 -11.19 2.76 5.16
CA VAL A 153 -10.22 2.12 4.25
C VAL A 153 -8.91 2.90 4.25
N LEU A 154 -8.95 4.21 4.00
CA LEU A 154 -7.75 5.04 3.99
C LEU A 154 -7.04 5.09 5.35
N LEU A 155 -7.80 5.09 6.46
CA LEU A 155 -7.24 5.04 7.80
C LEU A 155 -6.49 3.72 8.06
N THR A 156 -7.02 2.60 7.57
CA THR A 156 -6.36 1.30 7.67
C THR A 156 -5.03 1.30 6.92
N ILE A 157 -4.98 1.89 5.71
CA ILE A 157 -3.75 2.04 4.94
C ILE A 157 -2.75 2.93 5.70
N LYS A 158 -3.20 4.06 6.24
CA LYS A 158 -2.38 4.96 7.07
C LYS A 158 -1.76 4.24 8.27
N GLN A 159 -2.53 3.42 8.97
CA GLN A 159 -2.04 2.66 10.12
C GLN A 159 -0.98 1.64 9.71
N ARG A 160 -1.18 0.92 8.59
CA ARG A 160 -0.19 -0.02 8.06
C ARG A 160 1.11 0.69 7.66
N LEU A 161 1.03 1.86 7.05
CA LEU A 161 2.20 2.70 6.76
C LEU A 161 2.91 3.14 8.04
N ALA A 162 2.17 3.57 9.06
CA ALA A 162 2.76 4.04 10.31
C ALA A 162 3.51 2.94 11.07
N TYR A 163 2.98 1.72 11.09
CA TYR A 163 3.53 0.64 11.91
C TYR A 163 4.34 -0.37 11.11
N GLN A 164 3.79 -0.90 10.02
CA GLN A 164 4.40 -2.03 9.32
C GLN A 164 5.54 -1.59 8.40
N LEU A 165 5.38 -0.49 7.66
CA LEU A 165 6.45 0.02 6.80
C LEU A 165 7.69 0.43 7.61
N LEU A 166 7.51 1.15 8.71
CA LEU A 166 8.64 1.56 9.55
C LEU A 166 9.32 0.35 10.23
N ALA A 167 8.55 -0.64 10.68
CA ALA A 167 9.10 -1.87 11.24
C ALA A 167 9.89 -2.68 10.20
N ASP A 168 9.34 -2.85 9.00
CA ASP A 168 10.00 -3.57 7.91
C ASP A 168 11.26 -2.84 7.42
N TYR A 169 11.23 -1.51 7.35
CA TYR A 169 12.41 -0.70 7.06
C TYR A 169 13.54 -0.95 8.07
N CYS A 170 13.27 -0.88 9.37
CA CYS A 170 14.26 -1.15 10.40
C CYS A 170 14.83 -2.58 10.29
N ALA A 171 13.97 -3.58 10.04
CA ALA A 171 14.38 -4.96 9.86
C ALA A 171 15.26 -5.14 8.62
N TRP A 172 14.90 -4.50 7.50
CA TRP A 172 15.68 -4.53 6.27
C TRP A 172 17.08 -3.95 6.45
N VAL A 173 17.21 -2.80 7.12
CA VAL A 173 18.53 -2.20 7.41
C VAL A 173 19.40 -3.16 8.22
N ALA A 174 18.82 -3.83 9.22
CA ALA A 174 19.55 -4.80 10.05
C ALA A 174 20.07 -6.00 9.23
N ILE A 175 19.28 -6.51 8.27
CA ILE A 175 19.69 -7.59 7.37
C ILE A 175 20.84 -7.15 6.46
N GLN A 176 20.72 -5.99 5.82
CA GLN A 176 21.76 -5.46 4.93
C GLN A 176 23.10 -5.28 5.64
N ARG A 177 23.07 -4.83 6.90
CA ARG A 177 24.27 -4.68 7.71
C ARG A 177 24.95 -6.03 7.98
N ARG A 178 24.18 -7.08 8.22
CA ARG A 178 24.70 -8.42 8.49
C ARG A 178 25.37 -9.01 7.26
N GLU A 179 24.74 -8.89 6.10
CA GLU A 179 25.29 -9.35 4.81
C GLU A 179 26.61 -8.64 4.48
N GLN A 180 26.74 -7.35 4.80
CA GLN A 180 28.00 -6.61 4.61
C GLN A 180 29.13 -7.05 5.54
N ILE A 181 28.82 -7.52 6.76
CA ILE A 181 29.82 -8.00 7.72
C ILE A 181 30.34 -9.38 7.32
N GLU A 182 29.48 -10.24 6.78
CA GLU A 182 29.84 -11.60 6.33
C GLU A 182 30.67 -11.61 5.03
N ILE A 183 30.73 -10.50 4.29
CA ILE A 183 31.46 -10.34 3.01
C ILE A 183 32.72 -9.44 3.14
N GLY A 184 33.09 -9.01 4.37
CA GLY A 184 34.28 -8.19 4.66
C GLY A 184 35.65 -8.90 4.46
N PRO A 185 36.77 -8.15 4.34
CA PRO A 185 37.88 -8.38 3.41
C PRO A 185 38.94 -9.39 3.89
N ASN A 186 38.54 -10.57 4.38
CA ASN A 186 39.46 -11.65 4.72
C ASN A 186 39.06 -12.96 4.06
N GLY A 187 38.65 -12.89 2.78
CA GLY A 187 38.59 -14.04 1.88
C GLY A 187 39.98 -14.50 1.44
N SER A 188 40.91 -14.74 2.38
CA SER A 188 42.12 -15.51 2.08
C SER A 188 41.73 -16.98 1.98
N SER A 189 41.45 -17.41 0.75
CA SER A 189 41.59 -18.81 0.36
C SER A 189 43.04 -19.23 0.59
N ALA A 190 43.32 -19.80 1.76
CA ALA A 190 44.49 -20.64 1.92
C ALA A 190 44.18 -21.98 1.24
N LEU A 191 44.49 -22.01 -0.06
CA LEU A 191 44.84 -23.22 -0.79
C LEU A 191 45.87 -24.00 0.03
N LEU A 192 45.47 -25.15 0.59
CA LEU A 192 46.39 -26.21 0.99
C LEU A 192 45.81 -27.54 0.52
N ASN A 193 46.03 -27.84 -0.76
CA ASN A 193 46.47 -29.17 -1.13
C ASN A 193 48.01 -29.13 -1.14
N PRO A 194 48.67 -30.20 -0.68
CA PRO A 194 49.30 -31.03 -1.69
C PRO A 194 49.08 -32.54 -1.46
N THR A 195 48.69 -33.19 -2.55
CA THR A 195 49.33 -34.35 -3.16
C THR A 195 50.24 -35.24 -2.29
N GLY A 196 49.81 -36.49 -2.10
CA GLY A 196 50.55 -37.72 -2.42
C GLY A 196 51.87 -38.02 -1.70
N GLN A 197 51.82 -38.96 -0.76
CA GLN A 197 52.50 -40.28 -0.83
C GLN A 197 51.97 -41.21 0.26
#